data_AF-A0A7D5R8L8-F1
#
_entry.id   AF-A0A7D5R8L8-F1
#
_cell.length_a   1.000
_cell.length_b   1.000
_cell.length_c   1.000
_cell.angle_alpha   90.00
_cell.angle_beta   90.00
_cell.angle_gamma   90.00
#
_symmetry.space_group_name_H-M   'P 1'
#
loop_
_entity.id
_entity.type
_entity.pdbx_description
1 polymer ?
#
loop_
_entity_poly.entity_id
_entity_poly.type
_entity_poly.pdbx_seq_one_letter_code
_entity_poly.pdbx_strand_id
1 'polypeptide(L)' 'MPDESCRKCGGLLLDYSLCGKCKAPTRFICRICGMITTERYHISICFKIIEHDEKIIKFPLIRKWEISH' A
#
# COMPACT_ATOMS: atom_id res chain seq x y z
N MET A 1 11.15 11.38 13.92
CA MET A 1 11.75 10.47 12.93
C MET A 1 11.01 9.15 13.06
N PRO A 2 10.24 8.69 12.06
CA PRO A 2 9.57 7.41 12.16
C PRO A 2 10.61 6.29 12.09
N ASP A 3 10.59 5.42 13.09
CA ASP A 3 11.56 4.36 13.30
C ASP A 3 11.63 3.42 12.08
N GLU A 4 12.76 3.39 11.38
CA GLU A 4 13.06 2.47 10.27
C GLU A 4 13.28 1.01 10.74
N SER A 5 12.79 0.71 11.94
CA SER A 5 13.01 -0.52 12.68
C SER A 5 11.69 -1.22 12.96
N CYS A 6 11.66 -2.53 12.75
CA CYS A 6 10.51 -3.37 13.00
C CYS A 6 10.15 -3.33 14.49
N ARG A 7 8.90 -2.98 14.80
CA ARG A 7 8.42 -2.92 16.19
C ARG A 7 8.43 -4.25 16.94
N LYS A 8 8.50 -5.38 16.22
CA LYS A 8 8.50 -6.72 16.83
C LYS A 8 9.89 -7.21 17.21
N CYS A 9 10.90 -6.96 16.37
CA CYS A 9 12.24 -7.53 16.57
C CYS A 9 13.38 -6.50 16.47
N GLY A 10 13.09 -5.22 16.26
CA GLY A 10 14.08 -4.17 16.06
C GLY A 10 14.82 -4.23 14.71
N GLY A 11 14.52 -5.22 13.85
CA GLY A 11 15.20 -5.41 12.58
C GLY A 11 14.84 -4.37 11.52
N LEU A 12 15.75 -4.13 10.58
CA LEU A 12 15.57 -3.16 9.50
C LEU A 12 14.32 -3.45 8.65
N LEU A 13 13.56 -2.39 8.37
CA LEU A 13 12.43 -2.40 7.44
C LEU A 13 12.89 -2.00 6.03
N LEU A 14 12.57 -2.82 5.04
CA LEU A 14 12.89 -2.59 3.62
C LEU A 14 11.62 -2.26 2.84
N ASP A 15 11.76 -1.51 1.74
CA ASP A 15 10.65 -1.23 0.83
C ASP A 15 10.08 -2.54 0.25
N TYR A 16 8.79 -2.77 0.47
CA TYR A 16 8.10 -3.98 0.00
C TYR A 16 7.15 -3.69 -1.16
N SER A 17 6.44 -2.57 -1.10
CA SER A 17 5.52 -2.15 -2.16
C SER A 17 5.63 -0.66 -2.38
N LEU A 18 5.58 -0.24 -3.64
CA LEU A 18 5.68 1.16 -4.05
C LEU A 18 4.33 1.64 -4.58
N CYS A 19 4.05 2.92 -4.39
CA CYS A 19 2.88 3.54 -4.98
C CYS A 19 3.08 3.69 -6.50
N GLY A 20 2.16 3.17 -7.31
CA GLY A 20 2.25 3.27 -8.77
C GLY A 20 2.29 4.70 -9.33
N LYS A 21 1.79 5.70 -8.57
CA LYS A 21 1.73 7.10 -9.01
C LYS A 21 2.95 7.92 -8.59
N CYS A 22 3.33 7.84 -7.31
CA CYS A 22 4.38 8.68 -6.73
C CYS A 22 5.68 7.91 -6.43
N LYS A 23 5.72 6.60 -6.69
CA LYS A 23 6.86 5.69 -6.45
C LYS A 23 7.39 5.63 -5.01
N ALA A 24 6.80 6.38 -4.08
CA ALA A 24 7.08 6.28 -2.67
C ALA A 24 6.57 4.95 -2.07
N PRO A 25 7.24 4.38 -1.07
CA PRO A 25 6.86 3.11 -0.46
C PRO A 25 5.52 3.19 0.27
N THR A 26 4.64 2.23 -0.02
CA THR A 26 3.34 2.07 0.63
C THR A 26 3.37 1.02 1.73
N ARG A 27 4.29 0.04 1.64
CA ARG A 27 4.47 -1.02 2.64
C ARG A 27 5.95 -1.32 2.79
N PHE A 28 6.33 -1.73 4.00
CA PHE A 28 7.67 -2.18 4.32
C PHE A 28 7.64 -3.60 4.86
N ILE A 29 8.72 -4.36 4.65
CA ILE A 29 8.90 -5.71 5.20
C ILE A 29 10.12 -5.75 6.10
N CYS A 30 10.01 -6.42 7.24
CA CYS A 30 11.15 -6.68 8.10
C CYS A 30 12.01 -7.80 7.52
N ARG A 31 13.30 -7.54 7.32
CA ARG A 31 14.25 -8.54 6.82
C ARG A 31 14.46 -9.73 7.76
N ILE A 32 14.24 -9.54 9.07
CA ILE A 32 14.52 -10.57 10.09
C ILE A 32 13.30 -11.45 10.34
N CYS A 33 12.14 -10.85 10.64
CA CYS A 33 10.95 -11.60 11.04
C CYS A 33 9.88 -11.72 9.94
N GLY A 34 10.10 -11.11 8.77
CA GLY A 34 9.15 -11.13 7.66
C GLY A 34 7.85 -10.35 7.88
N MET A 35 7.72 -9.62 9.01
CA MET A 35 6.54 -8.80 9.27
C MET A 35 6.41 -7.71 8.20
N ILE A 36 5.22 -7.63 7.60
CA ILE A 36 4.85 -6.56 6.66
C ILE A 36 4.07 -5.49 7.43
N THR A 37 4.46 -4.23 7.25
CA THR A 37 3.77 -3.08 7.88
C THR A 37 2.43 -2.82 7.20
N THR A 38 1.51 -2.19 7.92
CA THR A 38 0.23 -1.72 7.36
C THR A 38 0.44 -0.82 6.16
N GLU A 39 -0.45 -0.94 5.17
CA GLU A 39 -0.42 -0.10 3.98
C GLU A 39 -0.64 1.38 4.32
N ARG A 40 0.32 2.20 3.89
CA ARG A 40 0.25 3.66 3.94
C ARG A 40 -0.22 4.17 2.59
N TYR A 41 -1.46 4.64 2.54
CA TYR A 41 -1.98 5.34 1.37
C TYR A 41 -1.56 6.81 1.42
N HIS A 42 -0.95 7.29 0.35
CA HIS A 42 -0.68 8.72 0.17
C HIS A 42 -1.99 9.42 -0.22
N ILE A 43 -2.92 9.54 0.72
CA ILE A 43 -4.24 10.11 0.51
C ILE A 43 -4.13 11.52 -0.08
N SER A 44 -3.41 12.42 0.55
CA SER A 44 -3.38 13.82 0.07
C SER A 44 -2.67 14.03 -1.29
N ILE A 45 -1.86 13.08 -1.76
CA ILE A 45 -0.97 13.28 -2.93
C ILE A 45 -1.34 12.34 -4.07
N CYS A 46 -1.50 11.05 -3.77
CA CYS A 46 -1.64 10.01 -4.77
C CYS A 46 -3.11 9.55 -4.92
N PHE A 47 -3.91 9.62 -3.85
CA PHE A 47 -5.35 9.28 -3.86
C PHE A 47 -6.23 10.49 -3.55
N LYS A 48 -6.63 11.26 -4.57
CA LYS A 48 -7.67 12.27 -4.39
C LYS A 48 -8.95 11.54 -3.96
N ILE A 49 -9.32 11.58 -2.68
CA ILE A 49 -10.61 11.07 -2.22
C ILE A 49 -11.63 12.05 -2.79
N ILE A 50 -12.18 11.70 -3.95
CA ILE A 50 -13.32 12.40 -4.52
C ILE A 50 -14.51 11.75 -3.81
N GLU A 51 -14.91 12.40 -2.71
CA GLU A 51 -16.16 12.23 -1.99
C GLU A 51 -16.27 11.04 -1.01
N HIS A 52 -16.65 11.41 0.22
CA HIS A 52 -17.03 10.52 1.31
C HIS A 52 -18.54 10.24 1.17
N ASP A 53 -18.92 9.25 0.36
CA ASP A 53 -20.20 8.58 0.52
C ASP A 53 -19.94 7.26 1.24
N GLU A 54 -20.42 7.19 2.47
CA GLU A 54 -20.28 6.11 3.46
C GLU A 54 -20.93 4.78 3.05
N LYS A 55 -21.11 4.53 1.74
CA LYS A 55 -21.69 3.30 1.22
C LYS A 55 -20.77 2.61 0.23
N ILE A 56 -20.12 1.59 0.80
CA ILE A 56 -19.65 0.37 0.12
C ILE A 56 -18.36 0.56 -0.68
N ILE A 57 -17.25 0.13 -0.08
CA ILE A 57 -16.00 -0.18 -0.79
C ILE A 57 -16.27 -1.39 -1.69
N LYS A 58 -16.86 -1.19 -2.87
CA LYS A 58 -16.83 -2.19 -3.94
C LYS A 58 -15.50 -2.03 -4.66
N PHE A 59 -14.54 -2.89 -4.34
CA PHE A 59 -13.35 -3.06 -5.16
C PHE A 59 -13.79 -3.51 -6.57
N PRO A 60 -13.48 -2.78 -7.65
CA PRO A 60 -13.61 -3.33 -8.99
C PRO A 60 -12.50 -4.37 -9.18
N LEU A 61 -12.89 -5.65 -9.18
CA LEU A 61 -12.06 -6.73 -9.70
C LEU A 61 -11.62 -6.36 -11.12
N ILE A 62 -10.31 -6.50 -11.34
CA ILE A 62 -9.59 -6.17 -12.55
C ILE A 62 -10.29 -6.72 -13.82
N ARG A 63 -10.42 -5.80 -14.81
CA ARG A 63 -10.66 -5.96 -16.25
C ARG A 63 -10.84 -7.41 -16.74
N LYS A 64 -12.08 -7.71 -17.12
CA LYS A 64 -12.45 -8.73 -18.10
C LYS A 64 -11.68 -8.45 -19.39
N TRP A 65 -10.77 -9.36 -19.77
CA TRP A 65 -10.24 -9.40 -21.12
C TRP A 65 -11.37 -9.86 -22.04
N GLU A 66 -11.86 -8.96 -22.87
CA GLU A 66 -12.69 -9.29 -24.02
C GLU A 66 -11.78 -9.96 -25.06
N ILE A 67 -11.90 -11.28 -25.19
CA ILE A 67 -11.39 -11.99 -26.37
C ILE A 67 -12.60 -12.14 -27.29
N SER A 68 -12.71 -11.23 -28.26
CA SER A 68 -13.45 -11.48 -29.49
C SER A 68 -12.63 -12.42 -30.36
N HIS A 69 -13.11 -13.64 -30.56
CA HIS A 69 -13.22 -14.33 -31.86
C HIS A 69 -14.00 -15.63 -31.70
#